data_AF-A0A8S1KGK1-F1
#
_entry.id   AF-A0A8S1KGK1-F1
#
_cell.length_a   1.000
_cell.length_b   1.000
_cell.length_c   1.000
_cell.angle_alpha   90.00
_cell.angle_beta   90.00
_cell.angle_gamma   90.00
#
_symmetry.space_group_name_H-M   'P 1'
#
loop_
_entity.id
_entity.type
_entity.pdbx_description
1 polymer ?
#
loop_
_entity_poly.entity_id
_entity_poly.type
_entity_poly.pdbx_seq_one_letter_code
_entity_poly.pdbx_strand_id
1 'polypeptide(L)'
;MDILRWGLYGNIYTDTYEHFSDGGPKCYQDMSNTFRFSISTISAIICILVMKKCWTKIKVSQELTRALGKKPNIFEYLIGFACWGTFAVQTGYKLYTGRGVFMNNPCHIVLLMQGYVLLTKKHKFSAVIFICQLRWLYGVFAALKFPVTTGMELPLEVEFFWIEHLLGAFAGPLALTLSGRFFFFEWKTFLIHQMFGWESHVLYQRIYMLPISLMTWANLNFMLCRPDHDPFVPYIGNWYYLFSEIYLNVISIIAFIIVFILTWILRKIIRYKEKQD
;
A
#
# COMPACT_ATOMS: atom_id res chain seq x y z
N MET A 1 -8.64 -26.89 -16.11
CA MET A 1 -8.22 -25.50 -15.82
C MET A 1 -7.01 -25.59 -14.92
N ASP A 2 -5.87 -24.99 -15.27
CA ASP A 2 -4.63 -25.12 -14.49
C ASP A 2 -4.83 -24.62 -13.06
N ILE A 3 -4.36 -25.38 -12.07
CA ILE A 3 -4.44 -25.04 -10.63
C ILE A 3 -3.92 -23.63 -10.38
N LEU A 4 -2.85 -23.22 -11.07
CA LEU A 4 -2.29 -21.87 -10.97
C LEU A 4 -3.25 -20.80 -11.50
N ARG A 5 -3.92 -21.04 -12.63
CA ARG A 5 -4.89 -20.10 -13.20
C ARG A 5 -6.13 -19.99 -12.30
N TRP A 6 -6.61 -21.12 -11.79
CA TRP A 6 -7.70 -21.14 -10.82
C TRP A 6 -7.32 -20.41 -9.53
N GLY A 7 -6.13 -20.64 -8.98
CA GLY A 7 -5.70 -19.96 -7.75
C GLY A 7 -5.57 -18.45 -7.92
N LEU A 8 -5.15 -17.97 -9.10
CA LEU A 8 -4.99 -16.54 -9.36
C LEU A 8 -6.32 -15.81 -9.58
N TYR A 9 -7.26 -16.39 -10.32
CA TYR A 9 -8.49 -15.69 -10.72
C TYR A 9 -9.72 -16.59 -10.92
N GLY A 10 -9.73 -17.78 -10.33
CA GLY A 10 -10.80 -18.77 -10.49
C GLY A 10 -12.16 -18.32 -9.96
N ASN A 11 -12.19 -17.57 -8.84
CA ASN A 11 -13.43 -17.10 -8.20
C ASN A 11 -13.74 -15.62 -8.48
N ILE A 12 -13.11 -15.04 -9.50
CA ILE A 12 -13.43 -13.69 -9.98
C ILE A 12 -14.62 -13.74 -10.95
N TYR A 13 -14.83 -14.92 -11.55
CA TYR A 13 -15.89 -15.21 -12.51
C TYR A 13 -16.89 -16.18 -11.86
N THR A 14 -17.80 -15.67 -11.02
CA THR A 14 -18.89 -16.49 -10.47
C THR A 14 -20.25 -16.01 -10.95
N ASP A 15 -21.12 -16.96 -11.32
CA ASP A 15 -22.40 -16.72 -12.00
C ASP A 15 -23.40 -15.86 -11.20
N THR A 16 -23.16 -15.63 -9.91
CA THR A 16 -24.06 -14.84 -9.05
C THR A 16 -23.88 -13.33 -9.16
N TYR A 17 -22.74 -12.78 -9.62
CA TYR A 17 -22.47 -11.35 -9.91
C TYR A 17 -23.32 -10.29 -9.14
N GLU A 18 -23.40 -10.44 -7.82
CA GLU A 18 -24.27 -9.61 -6.97
C GLU A 18 -23.52 -8.44 -6.29
N HIS A 19 -22.19 -8.43 -6.29
CA HIS A 19 -21.39 -7.35 -5.69
C HIS A 19 -20.36 -6.81 -6.68
N PHE A 20 -20.40 -5.50 -6.94
CA PHE A 20 -19.43 -4.83 -7.83
C PHE A 20 -18.03 -4.72 -7.19
N SER A 21 -17.92 -4.93 -5.88
CA SER A 21 -16.68 -4.69 -5.13
C SER A 21 -15.50 -5.52 -5.62
N ASP A 22 -15.72 -6.77 -6.01
CA ASP A 22 -14.63 -7.71 -6.27
C ASP A 22 -14.29 -7.80 -7.77
N GLY A 23 -15.21 -7.46 -8.67
CA GLY A 23 -14.95 -7.47 -10.12
C GLY A 23 -16.11 -7.97 -10.99
N GLY A 24 -15.76 -8.46 -12.19
CA GLY A 24 -16.69 -9.07 -13.14
C GLY A 24 -17.12 -8.17 -14.31
N PRO A 25 -17.97 -8.67 -15.23
CA PRO A 25 -18.41 -7.95 -16.42
C PRO A 25 -19.14 -6.65 -16.10
N LYS A 26 -20.01 -6.65 -15.06
CA LYS A 26 -20.74 -5.44 -14.65
C LYS A 26 -19.78 -4.36 -14.15
N CYS A 27 -18.82 -4.72 -13.30
CA CYS A 27 -17.74 -3.84 -12.88
C CYS A 27 -16.91 -3.36 -14.08
N TYR A 28 -16.53 -4.26 -14.98
CA TYR A 28 -15.83 -3.91 -16.21
C TYR A 28 -16.63 -2.95 -17.11
N GLN A 29 -17.96 -2.93 -17.06
CA GLN A 29 -18.80 -2.04 -17.86
C GLN A 29 -19.16 -0.72 -17.16
N ASP A 30 -18.83 -0.56 -15.88
CA ASP A 30 -19.13 0.64 -15.07
C ASP A 30 -18.55 1.93 -15.67
N MET A 31 -17.47 1.82 -16.43
CA MET A 31 -16.73 2.94 -16.99
C MET A 31 -16.21 2.61 -18.38
N SER A 32 -16.08 3.57 -19.30
CA SER A 32 -15.51 3.27 -20.62
C SER A 32 -14.00 2.98 -20.54
N ASN A 33 -13.52 2.04 -21.34
CA ASN A 33 -12.09 1.76 -21.46
C ASN A 33 -11.34 2.97 -22.02
N THR A 34 -11.93 3.70 -22.96
CA THR A 34 -11.35 4.93 -23.50
C THR A 34 -11.05 5.92 -22.37
N PHE A 35 -12.02 6.17 -21.48
CA PHE A 35 -11.81 7.06 -20.34
C PHE A 35 -10.72 6.52 -19.39
N ARG A 36 -10.77 5.23 -19.03
CA ARG A 36 -9.75 4.61 -18.17
C ARG A 36 -8.34 4.74 -18.75
N PHE A 37 -8.14 4.41 -20.03
CA PHE A 37 -6.84 4.51 -20.68
C PHE A 37 -6.37 5.95 -20.82
N SER A 38 -7.24 6.88 -21.20
CA SER A 38 -6.89 8.30 -21.32
C SER A 38 -6.42 8.87 -19.98
N ILE A 39 -7.21 8.71 -18.92
CA ILE A 39 -6.86 9.22 -17.59
C ILE A 39 -5.59 8.55 -17.05
N SER A 40 -5.47 7.22 -17.20
CA SER A 40 -4.31 6.49 -16.68
C SER A 40 -3.02 6.83 -17.42
N THR A 41 -3.09 7.05 -18.73
CA THR A 41 -1.92 7.44 -19.53
C THR A 41 -1.46 8.84 -19.14
N ILE A 42 -2.39 9.80 -19.04
CA ILE A 42 -2.07 11.18 -18.62
C ILE A 42 -1.50 11.18 -17.19
N SER A 43 -2.17 10.49 -16.26
CA SER A 43 -1.72 10.37 -14.87
C SER A 43 -0.32 9.74 -14.80
N ALA A 44 -0.07 8.63 -15.48
CA ALA A 44 1.24 7.97 -15.52
C ALA A 44 2.36 8.89 -16.06
N ILE A 45 2.10 9.65 -17.13
CA ILE A 45 3.08 10.61 -17.67
C ILE A 45 3.40 11.68 -16.61
N ILE A 46 2.38 12.24 -15.97
CA ILE A 46 2.56 13.25 -14.91
C ILE A 46 3.38 12.66 -13.76
N CYS A 47 3.02 11.47 -13.26
CA CYS A 47 3.75 10.78 -12.19
C CYS A 47 5.22 10.60 -12.55
N ILE A 48 5.53 10.10 -13.75
CA ILE A 48 6.91 9.88 -14.20
C ILE A 48 7.70 11.20 -14.23
N LEU A 49 7.11 12.28 -14.75
CA LEU A 49 7.74 13.59 -14.81
C LEU A 49 8.00 14.16 -13.41
N VAL A 50 7.01 14.07 -12.51
CA VAL A 50 7.13 14.52 -11.12
C VAL A 50 8.18 13.70 -10.38
N MET A 51 8.14 12.37 -10.49
CA MET A 51 9.13 11.47 -9.87
C MET A 51 10.54 11.75 -10.39
N LYS A 52 10.72 11.95 -11.70
CA LYS A 52 12.01 12.32 -12.31
C LYS A 52 12.55 13.63 -11.73
N LYS A 53 11.68 14.64 -11.56
CA LYS A 53 12.05 15.92 -10.94
C LYS A 53 12.42 15.73 -9.46
N CYS A 54 11.60 15.02 -8.70
CA CYS A 54 11.84 14.73 -7.27
C CYS A 54 13.15 13.95 -7.06
N TRP A 55 13.46 13.01 -7.96
CA TRP A 55 14.66 12.17 -7.90
C TRP A 55 15.96 13.00 -7.86
N THR A 56 16.00 14.15 -8.53
CA THR A 56 17.18 15.03 -8.53
C THR A 56 17.58 15.49 -7.12
N LYS A 57 16.61 15.63 -6.21
CA LYS A 57 16.82 16.01 -4.80
C LYS A 57 16.91 14.78 -3.90
N ILE A 58 16.12 13.73 -4.16
CA ILE A 58 16.13 12.50 -3.35
C ILE A 58 17.49 11.80 -3.43
N LYS A 59 18.10 11.73 -4.61
CA LYS A 59 19.39 11.02 -4.82
C LYS A 59 20.55 11.56 -3.97
N VAL A 60 20.45 12.83 -3.53
CA VAL A 60 21.45 13.51 -2.68
C VAL A 60 20.95 13.73 -1.24
N SER A 61 19.76 13.24 -0.90
CA SER A 61 19.17 13.41 0.43
C SER A 61 19.90 12.61 1.51
N GLN A 62 19.74 13.02 2.76
CA GLN A 62 20.26 12.28 3.90
C GLN A 62 19.60 10.91 4.05
N GLU A 63 18.34 10.77 3.65
CA GLU A 63 17.59 9.52 3.75
C GLU A 63 18.29 8.36 3.02
N LEU A 64 18.88 8.66 1.85
CA LEU A 64 19.60 7.70 1.00
C LEU A 64 21.04 7.45 1.43
N THR A 65 21.63 8.29 2.28
CA THR A 65 23.07 8.27 2.60
C THR A 65 23.36 7.98 4.07
N ARG A 66 22.49 8.42 4.98
CA ARG A 66 22.63 8.24 6.43
C ARG A 66 22.44 6.78 6.84
N ALA A 67 23.27 6.29 7.75
CA ALA A 67 23.18 4.94 8.34
C ALA A 67 23.18 3.80 7.30
N LEU A 68 23.79 4.01 6.12
CA LEU A 68 24.04 2.94 5.15
C LEU A 68 24.85 1.81 5.81
N GLY A 69 24.53 0.56 5.45
CA GLY A 69 25.15 -0.63 6.02
C GLY A 69 24.62 -1.03 7.41
N LYS A 70 23.88 -0.16 8.12
CA LYS A 70 23.33 -0.46 9.44
C LYS A 70 22.36 -1.66 9.36
N LYS A 71 22.64 -2.70 10.15
CA LYS A 71 21.86 -3.94 10.20
C LYS A 71 20.58 -3.75 11.03
N PRO A 72 19.51 -4.51 10.74
CA PRO A 72 18.34 -4.52 11.59
C PRO A 72 18.69 -4.96 13.02
N ASN A 73 17.98 -4.41 14.00
CA ASN A 73 18.03 -4.93 15.37
C ASN A 73 17.04 -6.10 15.55
N ILE A 74 17.04 -6.74 16.72
CA ILE A 74 16.19 -7.90 16.99
C ILE A 74 14.70 -7.60 16.87
N PHE A 75 14.27 -6.40 17.30
CA PHE A 75 12.88 -5.97 17.18
C PHE A 75 12.48 -5.81 15.71
N GLU A 76 13.32 -5.21 14.87
CA GLU A 76 13.10 -5.11 13.43
C GLU A 76 13.02 -6.51 12.79
N TYR A 77 13.88 -7.45 13.18
CA TYR A 77 13.79 -8.82 12.70
C TYR A 77 12.46 -9.48 13.07
N LEU A 78 12.02 -9.38 14.33
CA LEU A 78 10.76 -9.95 14.80
C LEU A 78 9.57 -9.43 14.00
N ILE A 79 9.46 -8.10 13.84
CA ILE A 79 8.37 -7.49 13.05
C ILE A 79 8.50 -7.86 11.57
N GLY A 80 9.72 -7.89 11.02
CA GLY A 80 9.96 -8.27 9.63
C GLY A 80 9.53 -9.71 9.32
N PHE A 81 9.82 -10.65 10.21
CA PHE A 81 9.35 -12.03 10.09
C PHE A 81 7.83 -12.14 10.27
N ALA A 82 7.23 -11.36 11.17
CA ALA A 82 5.77 -11.28 11.30
C ALA A 82 5.09 -10.77 10.03
N CYS A 83 5.65 -9.73 9.38
CA CYS A 83 5.17 -9.24 8.09
C CYS A 83 5.21 -10.34 7.01
N TRP A 84 6.35 -11.02 6.87
CA TRP A 84 6.51 -12.10 5.88
C TRP A 84 5.63 -13.31 6.15
N GLY A 85 5.51 -13.73 7.41
CA GLY A 85 4.62 -14.83 7.81
C GLY A 85 3.16 -14.51 7.51
N THR A 86 2.72 -13.30 7.86
CA THR A 86 1.36 -12.81 7.56
C THR A 86 1.11 -12.76 6.05
N PHE A 87 2.07 -12.23 5.28
CA PHE A 87 1.98 -12.18 3.81
C PHE A 87 1.86 -13.58 3.19
N ALA A 88 2.64 -14.54 3.68
CA ALA A 88 2.61 -15.92 3.21
C ALA A 88 1.25 -16.60 3.51
N VAL A 89 0.71 -16.40 4.71
CA VAL A 89 -0.60 -16.95 5.09
C VAL A 89 -1.72 -16.33 4.25
N GLN A 90 -1.73 -15.00 4.09
CA GLN A 90 -2.70 -14.30 3.22
C GLN A 90 -2.60 -14.77 1.77
N THR A 91 -1.38 -14.95 1.25
CA THR A 91 -1.16 -15.55 -0.08
C THR A 91 -1.78 -16.93 -0.18
N GLY A 92 -1.59 -17.78 0.85
CA GLY A 92 -2.18 -19.11 0.92
C GLY A 92 -3.71 -19.07 0.87
N TYR A 93 -4.35 -18.21 1.67
CA TYR A 93 -5.81 -18.05 1.66
C TYR A 93 -6.32 -17.57 0.30
N LYS A 94 -5.69 -16.56 -0.30
CA LYS A 94 -6.10 -16.03 -1.60
C LYS A 94 -5.90 -17.02 -2.74
N LEU A 95 -4.80 -17.78 -2.75
CA LEU A 95 -4.60 -18.84 -3.74
C LEU A 95 -5.59 -19.98 -3.56
N TYR A 96 -5.88 -20.38 -2.32
CA TYR A 96 -6.84 -21.44 -2.02
C TYR A 96 -8.27 -21.05 -2.39
N THR A 97 -8.64 -19.77 -2.24
CA THR A 97 -9.98 -19.28 -2.58
C THR A 97 -10.10 -18.79 -4.02
N GLY A 98 -9.11 -19.01 -4.89
CA GLY A 98 -9.14 -18.57 -6.29
C GLY A 98 -9.16 -17.04 -6.47
N ARG A 99 -8.63 -16.32 -5.48
CA ARG A 99 -8.59 -14.84 -5.35
C ARG A 99 -7.14 -14.32 -5.30
N GLY A 100 -6.17 -15.09 -5.79
CA GLY A 100 -4.74 -14.79 -5.70
C GLY A 100 -4.34 -13.43 -6.28
N VAL A 101 -5.04 -12.95 -7.31
CA VAL A 101 -4.77 -11.64 -7.93
C VAL A 101 -4.92 -10.48 -6.95
N PHE A 102 -5.76 -10.60 -5.92
CA PHE A 102 -5.96 -9.56 -4.92
C PHE A 102 -4.76 -9.34 -4.01
N MET A 103 -3.75 -10.23 -4.04
CA MET A 103 -2.44 -9.99 -3.40
C MET A 103 -1.71 -8.76 -3.95
N ASN A 104 -2.17 -8.22 -5.09
CA ASN A 104 -1.68 -6.97 -5.66
C ASN A 104 -2.32 -5.72 -5.03
N ASN A 105 -3.25 -5.88 -4.09
CA ASN A 105 -3.79 -4.73 -3.37
C ASN A 105 -2.71 -4.05 -2.51
N PRO A 106 -2.76 -2.71 -2.33
CA PRO A 106 -1.69 -1.97 -1.69
C PRO A 106 -1.35 -2.41 -0.26
N CYS A 107 -2.31 -2.92 0.51
CA CYS A 107 -2.07 -3.44 1.87
C CYS A 107 -1.03 -4.56 1.88
N HIS A 108 -1.20 -5.57 1.03
CA HIS A 108 -0.28 -6.70 0.92
C HIS A 108 1.09 -6.27 0.40
N ILE A 109 1.13 -5.35 -0.55
CA ILE A 109 2.38 -4.81 -1.10
C ILE A 109 3.13 -3.98 -0.06
N VAL A 110 2.43 -3.19 0.75
CA VAL A 110 3.01 -2.46 1.89
C VAL A 110 3.62 -3.45 2.89
N LEU A 111 2.91 -4.53 3.21
CA LEU A 111 3.40 -5.56 4.12
C LEU A 111 4.68 -6.22 3.59
N LEU A 112 4.73 -6.51 2.28
CA LEU A 112 5.91 -7.04 1.59
C LEU A 112 7.08 -6.04 1.61
N MET A 113 6.82 -4.77 1.29
CA MET A 113 7.82 -3.69 1.36
C MET A 113 8.39 -3.55 2.77
N GLN A 114 7.54 -3.57 3.80
CA GLN A 114 7.94 -3.50 5.19
C GLN A 114 8.79 -4.70 5.60
N GLY A 115 8.33 -5.92 5.31
CA GLY A 115 9.09 -7.14 5.58
C GLY A 115 10.47 -7.11 4.94
N TYR A 116 10.57 -6.68 3.67
CA TYR A 116 11.85 -6.53 2.99
C TYR A 116 12.77 -5.52 3.69
N VAL A 117 12.29 -4.32 3.98
CA VAL A 117 13.11 -3.25 4.58
C VAL A 117 13.53 -3.63 6.01
N LEU A 118 12.66 -4.26 6.78
CA LEU A 118 12.92 -4.70 8.17
C LEU A 118 13.96 -5.81 8.24
N LEU A 119 14.00 -6.73 7.28
CA LEU A 119 14.93 -7.87 7.29
C LEU A 119 16.29 -7.58 6.61
N THR A 120 16.40 -6.48 5.87
CA THR A 120 17.62 -6.16 5.10
C THR A 120 18.46 -5.06 5.74
N LYS A 121 19.77 -5.08 5.50
CA LYS A 121 20.67 -3.97 5.86
C LYS A 121 20.26 -2.72 5.08
N LYS A 122 20.41 -1.55 5.68
CA LYS A 122 20.08 -0.30 4.98
C LYS A 122 21.03 -0.11 3.78
N HIS A 123 20.43 0.04 2.61
CA HIS A 123 21.07 0.39 1.34
C HIS A 123 20.15 1.34 0.57
N LYS A 124 20.64 1.99 -0.50
CA LYS A 124 19.90 3.04 -1.21
C LYS A 124 18.51 2.57 -1.68
N PHE A 125 18.41 1.34 -2.20
CA PHE A 125 17.13 0.78 -2.65
C PHE A 125 16.14 0.57 -1.49
N SER A 126 16.56 -0.03 -0.37
CA SER A 126 15.69 -0.09 0.83
C SER A 126 15.25 1.29 1.35
N ALA A 127 16.09 2.32 1.20
CA ALA A 127 15.72 3.69 1.57
C ALA A 127 14.65 4.26 0.63
N VAL A 128 14.71 3.97 -0.67
CA VAL A 128 13.66 4.32 -1.63
C VAL A 128 12.36 3.60 -1.31
N ILE A 129 12.40 2.29 -1.00
CA ILE A 129 11.22 1.54 -0.56
C ILE A 129 10.63 2.17 0.71
N PHE A 130 11.46 2.54 1.67
CA PHE A 130 11.03 3.25 2.88
C PHE A 130 10.32 4.59 2.55
N ILE A 131 10.86 5.37 1.62
CA ILE A 131 10.23 6.64 1.18
C ILE A 131 8.85 6.36 0.55
N CYS A 132 8.76 5.36 -0.34
CA CYS A 132 7.52 5.03 -1.02
C CYS A 132 6.46 4.52 -0.03
N GLN A 133 6.79 3.50 0.77
CA GLN A 133 5.80 2.82 1.63
C GLN A 133 5.08 3.79 2.57
N LEU A 134 5.74 4.86 3.04
CA LEU A 134 5.16 5.84 3.96
C LEU A 134 3.91 6.52 3.38
N ARG A 135 3.86 6.69 2.06
CA ARG A 135 2.69 7.22 1.35
C ARG A 135 1.69 6.14 0.96
N TRP A 136 2.11 4.89 0.91
CA TRP A 136 1.23 3.76 0.60
C TRP A 136 0.44 3.28 1.84
N LEU A 137 0.81 3.73 3.04
CA LEU A 137 0.14 3.38 4.29
C LEU A 137 -1.36 3.69 4.29
N TYR A 138 -1.86 4.59 3.43
CA TYR A 138 -3.28 4.91 3.37
C TYR A 138 -4.15 3.65 3.18
N GLY A 139 -3.68 2.65 2.42
CA GLY A 139 -4.45 1.44 2.16
C GLY A 139 -4.69 0.63 3.44
N VAL A 140 -3.65 0.47 4.27
CA VAL A 140 -3.78 -0.26 5.54
C VAL A 140 -4.60 0.53 6.56
N PHE A 141 -4.50 1.86 6.60
CA PHE A 141 -5.34 2.71 7.45
C PHE A 141 -6.81 2.72 6.99
N ALA A 142 -7.05 2.78 5.68
CA ALA A 142 -8.40 2.75 5.12
C ALA A 142 -9.10 1.44 5.47
N ALA A 143 -8.43 0.30 5.33
CA ALA A 143 -9.01 -1.00 5.67
C ALA A 143 -9.20 -1.24 7.17
N LEU A 144 -8.44 -0.57 8.06
CA LEU A 144 -8.76 -0.56 9.50
C LEU A 144 -10.07 0.19 9.80
N LYS A 145 -10.40 1.22 9.01
CA LYS A 145 -11.61 2.04 9.19
C LYS A 145 -12.83 1.46 8.44
N PHE A 146 -12.59 0.91 7.27
CA PHE A 146 -13.58 0.36 6.34
C PHE A 146 -13.17 -1.08 5.99
N PRO A 147 -13.31 -2.02 6.93
CA PRO A 147 -12.86 -3.39 6.73
C PRO A 147 -13.73 -4.10 5.68
N VAL A 148 -13.08 -4.74 4.72
CA VAL A 148 -13.74 -5.60 3.72
C VAL A 148 -13.41 -7.05 4.08
N THR A 149 -14.16 -7.58 5.04
CA THR A 149 -14.02 -8.97 5.52
C THR A 149 -15.07 -9.91 4.93
N THR A 150 -15.95 -9.40 4.08
CA THR A 150 -16.98 -10.19 3.39
C THR A 150 -16.34 -11.27 2.53
N GLY A 151 -16.81 -12.52 2.67
CA GLY A 151 -16.28 -13.66 1.92
C GLY A 151 -14.94 -14.20 2.42
N MET A 152 -14.49 -13.80 3.62
CA MET A 152 -13.46 -14.52 4.36
C MET A 152 -14.11 -15.72 5.06
N GLU A 153 -13.76 -16.92 4.61
CA GLU A 153 -14.43 -18.17 5.01
C GLU A 153 -13.47 -19.16 5.67
N LEU A 154 -12.16 -18.93 5.56
CA LEU A 154 -11.16 -19.82 6.10
C LEU A 154 -10.89 -19.56 7.59
N PRO A 155 -10.52 -20.60 8.37
CA PRO A 155 -10.15 -20.42 9.77
C PRO A 155 -9.05 -19.37 9.93
N LEU A 156 -9.24 -18.44 10.86
CA LEU A 156 -8.30 -17.35 11.15
C LEU A 156 -8.10 -16.32 10.03
N GLU A 157 -8.86 -16.35 8.94
CA GLU A 157 -8.69 -15.42 7.81
C GLU A 157 -8.94 -13.96 8.23
N VAL A 158 -9.97 -13.73 9.04
CA VAL A 158 -10.31 -12.41 9.59
C VAL A 158 -9.24 -11.93 10.58
N GLU A 159 -8.70 -12.82 11.39
CA GLU A 159 -7.64 -12.53 12.35
C GLU A 159 -6.37 -12.13 11.62
N PHE A 160 -5.98 -12.87 10.57
CA PHE A 160 -4.84 -12.51 9.72
C PHE A 160 -5.08 -11.22 8.94
N PHE A 161 -6.33 -10.87 8.60
CA PHE A 161 -6.67 -9.55 8.07
C PHE A 161 -6.31 -8.46 9.08
N TRP A 162 -6.76 -8.57 10.33
CA TRP A 162 -6.42 -7.56 11.35
C TRP A 162 -4.92 -7.50 11.65
N ILE A 163 -4.24 -8.65 11.74
CA ILE A 163 -2.79 -8.73 11.96
C ILE A 163 -2.04 -8.00 10.84
N GLU A 164 -2.36 -8.27 9.58
CA GLU A 164 -1.75 -7.58 8.44
C GLU A 164 -1.87 -6.06 8.56
N HIS A 165 -3.08 -5.58 8.86
CA HIS A 165 -3.36 -4.15 8.85
C HIS A 165 -2.74 -3.44 10.06
N LEU A 166 -2.67 -4.09 11.22
CA LEU A 166 -1.96 -3.56 12.39
C LEU A 166 -0.44 -3.57 12.21
N LEU A 167 0.11 -4.63 11.60
CA LEU A 167 1.52 -4.67 11.21
C LEU A 167 1.85 -3.54 10.23
N GLY A 168 1.04 -3.43 9.17
CA GLY A 168 1.16 -2.42 8.12
C GLY A 168 1.06 -0.99 8.63
N ALA A 169 0.03 -0.69 9.43
CA ALA A 169 -0.28 0.67 9.86
C ALA A 169 0.62 1.16 11.00
N PHE A 170 1.01 0.26 11.92
CA PHE A 170 1.68 0.64 13.16
C PHE A 170 3.00 -0.08 13.37
N ALA A 171 3.00 -1.41 13.54
CA ALA A 171 4.19 -2.11 14.02
C ALA A 171 5.39 -1.96 13.08
N GLY A 172 5.18 -2.17 11.77
CA GLY A 172 6.18 -2.02 10.72
C GLY A 172 6.78 -0.61 10.64
N PRO A 173 5.98 0.45 10.41
CA PRO A 173 6.52 1.80 10.26
C PRO A 173 7.11 2.33 11.58
N LEU A 174 6.56 1.97 12.74
CA LEU A 174 7.15 2.33 14.04
C LEU A 174 8.49 1.62 14.27
N ALA A 175 8.61 0.33 13.94
CA ALA A 175 9.88 -0.39 14.05
C ALA A 175 10.98 0.25 13.18
N LEU A 176 10.65 0.60 11.93
CA LEU A 176 11.57 1.24 10.98
C LEU A 176 12.03 2.63 11.44
N THR A 177 11.12 3.40 12.02
CA THR A 177 11.39 4.79 12.41
C THR A 177 11.96 4.90 13.83
N LEU A 178 11.71 3.97 14.74
CA LEU A 178 12.27 3.98 16.09
C LEU A 178 13.69 3.38 16.14
N SER A 179 14.06 2.47 15.23
CA SER A 179 15.38 1.82 15.22
C SER A 179 16.56 2.75 14.88
N GLY A 180 16.27 3.96 14.39
CA GLY A 180 17.27 4.91 13.93
C GLY A 180 18.07 4.43 12.73
N ARG A 181 17.51 3.51 11.92
CA ARG A 181 18.00 3.17 10.57
C ARG A 181 17.35 4.07 9.53
N PHE A 182 16.04 4.25 9.65
CA PHE A 182 15.25 5.13 8.83
C PHE A 182 14.79 6.34 9.65
N PHE A 183 14.72 7.49 8.99
CA PHE A 183 14.41 8.76 9.62
C PHE A 183 13.33 9.43 8.80
N PHE A 184 12.50 10.24 9.46
CA PHE A 184 11.66 11.17 8.73
C PHE A 184 12.51 12.19 7.99
N PHE A 185 11.95 12.65 6.89
CA PHE A 185 12.60 13.48 5.90
C PHE A 185 13.04 14.82 6.48
N GLU A 186 14.21 15.31 6.08
CA GLU A 186 14.61 16.69 6.37
C GLU A 186 13.55 17.67 5.89
N TRP A 187 13.31 18.75 6.65
CA TRP A 187 12.30 19.75 6.30
C TRP A 187 12.48 20.30 4.86
N LYS A 188 13.72 20.49 4.42
CA LYS A 188 14.07 21.00 3.08
C LYS A 188 13.65 20.06 1.94
N THR A 189 13.57 18.76 2.19
CA THR A 189 13.24 17.74 1.18
C THR A 189 11.94 17.01 1.51
N PHE A 190 11.26 17.39 2.59
CA PHE A 190 10.07 16.72 3.11
C PHE A 190 8.98 16.56 2.05
N LEU A 191 8.55 17.67 1.45
CA LEU A 191 7.50 17.65 0.42
C LEU A 191 7.94 16.83 -0.80
N ILE A 192 9.22 16.88 -1.17
CA ILE A 192 9.76 16.15 -2.32
C ILE A 192 9.67 14.64 -2.12
N HIS A 193 10.03 14.16 -0.92
CA HIS A 193 9.91 12.75 -0.58
C HIS A 193 8.45 12.29 -0.48
N GLN A 194 7.56 13.11 0.10
CA GLN A 194 6.13 12.81 0.17
C GLN A 194 5.49 12.75 -1.22
N MET A 195 5.82 13.68 -2.11
CA MET A 195 5.38 13.66 -3.51
C MET A 195 5.88 12.40 -4.19
N PHE A 196 7.19 12.11 -4.14
CA PHE A 196 7.75 10.93 -4.78
C PHE A 196 7.09 9.62 -4.31
N GLY A 197 6.84 9.48 -3.01
CA GLY A 197 6.15 8.31 -2.48
C GLY A 197 4.71 8.20 -2.97
N TRP A 198 3.98 9.31 -3.05
CA TRP A 198 2.60 9.31 -3.58
C TRP A 198 2.57 8.98 -5.07
N GLU A 199 3.41 9.63 -5.88
CA GLU A 199 3.49 9.35 -7.31
C GLU A 199 3.87 7.90 -7.59
N SER A 200 4.73 7.29 -6.75
CA SER A 200 5.05 5.86 -6.89
C SER A 200 3.84 4.95 -6.68
N HIS A 201 2.93 5.35 -5.80
CA HIS A 201 1.68 4.64 -5.55
C HIS A 201 0.73 4.74 -6.75
N VAL A 202 0.51 5.97 -7.23
CA VAL A 202 -0.34 6.23 -8.38
C VAL A 202 0.19 5.49 -9.60
N LEU A 203 1.50 5.50 -9.82
CA LEU A 203 2.13 4.77 -10.92
C LEU A 203 1.88 3.26 -10.83
N TYR A 204 1.96 2.69 -9.62
CA TYR A 204 1.63 1.28 -9.38
C TYR A 204 0.18 0.97 -9.73
N GLN A 205 -0.77 1.81 -9.31
CA GLN A 205 -2.18 1.65 -9.67
C GLN A 205 -2.37 1.72 -11.20
N ARG A 206 -1.85 2.77 -11.86
CA ARG A 206 -2.10 3.04 -13.28
C ARG A 206 -1.38 2.09 -14.24
N ILE A 207 -0.11 1.78 -13.99
CA ILE A 207 0.72 0.98 -14.91
C ILE A 207 0.67 -0.51 -14.58
N TYR A 208 0.50 -0.88 -13.32
CA TYR A 208 0.55 -2.28 -12.90
C TYR A 208 -0.84 -2.84 -12.60
N MET A 209 -1.60 -2.22 -11.69
CA MET A 209 -2.88 -2.80 -11.25
C MET A 209 -3.97 -2.71 -12.32
N LEU A 210 -4.08 -1.59 -13.05
CA LEU A 210 -5.11 -1.44 -14.08
C LEU A 210 -5.00 -2.50 -15.19
N PRO A 211 -3.83 -2.75 -15.82
CA PRO A 211 -3.74 -3.80 -16.83
C PRO A 211 -4.14 -5.18 -16.29
N ILE A 212 -3.71 -5.53 -15.07
CA ILE A 212 -4.10 -6.80 -14.44
C ILE A 212 -5.62 -6.84 -14.20
N SER A 213 -6.20 -5.74 -13.73
CA SER A 213 -7.65 -5.61 -13.53
C SER A 213 -8.42 -5.80 -14.83
N LEU A 214 -7.95 -5.23 -15.94
CA LEU A 214 -8.55 -5.41 -17.26
C LEU A 214 -8.43 -6.84 -17.78
N MET A 215 -7.29 -7.50 -17.53
CA MET A 215 -7.05 -8.89 -17.97
C MET A 215 -7.85 -9.92 -17.17
N THR A 216 -8.06 -9.67 -15.88
CA THR A 216 -8.65 -10.63 -14.94
C THR A 216 -10.07 -10.29 -14.52
N TRP A 217 -10.56 -9.10 -14.89
CA TRP A 217 -11.80 -8.49 -14.40
C TRP A 217 -11.88 -8.35 -12.87
N ALA A 218 -10.75 -8.47 -12.17
CA ALA A 218 -10.65 -8.18 -10.75
C ALA A 218 -10.69 -6.68 -10.53
N ASN A 219 -11.46 -6.21 -9.54
CA ASN A 219 -11.48 -4.79 -9.19
C ASN A 219 -10.34 -4.42 -8.23
N LEU A 220 -9.08 -4.61 -8.67
CA LEU A 220 -7.92 -4.36 -7.82
C LEU A 220 -7.87 -2.90 -7.41
N ASN A 221 -7.96 -2.63 -6.10
CA ASN A 221 -8.00 -1.30 -5.51
C ASN A 221 -8.91 -0.32 -6.27
N PHE A 222 -10.08 -0.80 -6.69
CA PHE A 222 -11.11 0.00 -7.37
C PHE A 222 -10.67 0.65 -8.70
N MET A 223 -9.72 0.01 -9.38
CA MET A 223 -9.21 0.46 -10.68
C MET A 223 -10.11 0.05 -11.86
N LEU A 224 -11.01 -0.91 -11.66
CA LEU A 224 -11.91 -1.41 -12.70
C LEU A 224 -13.26 -0.71 -12.66
N CYS A 225 -13.84 -0.59 -11.46
CA CYS A 225 -15.09 0.14 -11.19
C CYS A 225 -15.08 0.79 -9.81
N ARG A 226 -16.07 1.66 -9.62
CA ARG A 226 -16.29 2.40 -8.38
C ARG A 226 -16.68 1.48 -7.22
N PRO A 227 -16.28 1.77 -5.97
CA PRO A 227 -16.76 1.07 -4.80
C PRO A 227 -18.21 1.45 -4.51
N ASP A 228 -19.06 0.45 -4.24
CA ASP A 228 -20.47 0.67 -3.90
C ASP A 228 -20.66 1.46 -2.60
N HIS A 229 -19.69 1.37 -1.68
CA HIS A 229 -19.74 1.97 -0.34
C HIS A 229 -18.91 3.24 -0.18
N ASP A 230 -18.30 3.76 -1.25
CA ASP A 230 -17.52 4.99 -1.14
C ASP A 230 -18.46 6.22 -1.03
N PRO A 231 -18.33 7.02 0.06
CA PRO A 231 -19.25 8.12 0.33
C PRO A 231 -19.17 9.25 -0.69
N PHE A 232 -18.10 9.34 -1.48
CA PHE A 232 -17.94 10.37 -2.50
C PHE A 232 -18.56 9.99 -3.84
N VAL A 233 -18.79 8.71 -4.11
CA VAL A 233 -19.34 8.21 -5.39
C VAL A 233 -20.66 8.89 -5.78
N PRO A 234 -21.64 9.10 -4.88
CA PRO A 234 -22.89 9.80 -5.22
C PRO A 234 -22.70 11.23 -5.73
N TYR A 235 -21.59 11.89 -5.37
CA TYR A 235 -21.33 13.29 -5.70
C TYR A 235 -20.45 13.45 -6.95
N ILE A 236 -19.49 12.53 -7.17
CA ILE A 236 -18.50 12.63 -8.26
C ILE A 236 -18.83 11.73 -9.46
N GLY A 237 -19.68 10.72 -9.27
CA GLY A 237 -20.15 9.83 -10.33
C GLY A 237 -19.00 9.23 -11.14
N ASN A 238 -19.05 9.39 -12.47
CA ASN A 238 -18.07 8.79 -13.39
C ASN A 238 -16.66 9.39 -13.25
N TRP A 239 -16.51 10.52 -12.56
CA TRP A 239 -15.22 11.15 -12.30
C TRP A 239 -14.49 10.56 -11.09
N TYR A 240 -15.08 9.57 -10.40
CA TYR A 240 -14.45 8.84 -9.29
C TYR A 240 -13.02 8.41 -9.61
N TYR A 241 -12.78 7.90 -10.81
CA TYR A 241 -11.46 7.40 -11.22
C TYR A 241 -10.34 8.45 -11.13
N LEU A 242 -10.70 9.74 -11.22
CA LEU A 242 -9.78 10.86 -11.06
C LEU A 242 -9.82 11.44 -9.64
N PHE A 243 -11.01 11.70 -9.10
CA PHE A 243 -11.15 12.34 -7.78
C PHE A 243 -10.73 11.45 -6.62
N SER A 244 -10.79 10.13 -6.78
CA SER A 244 -10.27 9.17 -5.78
C SER A 244 -8.81 9.38 -5.47
N GLU A 245 -7.97 9.66 -6.46
CA GLU A 245 -6.56 9.98 -6.21
C GLU A 245 -6.40 11.19 -5.31
N ILE A 246 -7.25 12.21 -5.44
CA ILE A 246 -7.14 13.45 -4.67
C ILE A 246 -7.43 13.20 -3.20
N TYR A 247 -8.57 12.59 -2.87
CA TYR A 247 -8.91 12.36 -1.46
C TYR A 247 -8.08 11.22 -0.85
N LEU A 248 -7.68 10.20 -1.63
CA LEU A 248 -6.75 9.16 -1.15
C LEU A 248 -5.36 9.75 -0.85
N ASN A 249 -4.91 10.76 -1.61
CA ASN A 249 -3.68 11.49 -1.28
C ASN A 249 -3.80 12.19 0.08
N VAL A 250 -4.95 12.81 0.36
CA VAL A 250 -5.22 13.44 1.67
C VAL A 250 -5.21 12.39 2.79
N ILE A 251 -5.88 11.25 2.61
CA ILE A 251 -5.85 10.15 3.58
C ILE A 251 -4.43 9.64 3.79
N SER A 252 -3.63 9.56 2.73
CA SER A 252 -2.22 9.21 2.81
C SER A 252 -1.40 10.22 3.61
N ILE A 253 -1.67 11.53 3.49
CA ILE A 253 -1.06 12.57 4.36
C ILE A 253 -1.44 12.34 5.82
N ILE A 254 -2.71 12.05 6.10
CA ILE A 254 -3.18 11.79 7.45
C ILE A 254 -2.49 10.54 8.03
N ALA A 255 -2.43 9.44 7.29
CA ALA A 255 -1.73 8.22 7.69
C ALA A 255 -0.26 8.48 8.04
N PHE A 256 0.44 9.24 7.18
CA PHE A 256 1.81 9.65 7.44
C PHE A 256 1.93 10.49 8.74
N ILE A 257 1.06 11.48 8.93
CA ILE A 257 1.05 12.35 10.11
C ILE A 257 0.84 11.54 11.39
N ILE A 258 -0.07 10.56 11.38
CA ILE A 258 -0.32 9.67 12.52
C ILE A 258 0.98 8.95 12.91
N VAL A 259 1.63 8.28 11.96
CA VAL A 259 2.90 7.58 12.21
C VAL A 259 4.01 8.53 12.68
N PHE A 260 4.09 9.72 12.09
CA PHE A 260 5.05 10.75 12.48
C PHE A 260 4.87 11.19 13.93
N ILE A 261 3.64 11.54 14.33
CA ILE A 261 3.31 11.96 15.69
C ILE A 261 3.58 10.82 16.68
N LEU A 262 3.12 9.60 16.39
CA LEU A 262 3.36 8.45 17.26
C LEU A 262 4.85 8.20 17.48
N THR A 263 5.65 8.24 16.42
CA THR A 263 7.11 8.10 16.53
C THR A 263 7.72 9.22 17.38
N TRP A 264 7.27 10.46 17.19
CA TRP A 264 7.75 11.61 17.96
C TRP A 264 7.44 11.47 19.46
N ILE A 265 6.21 11.08 19.81
CA ILE A 265 5.77 10.81 21.18
C ILE A 265 6.63 9.69 21.79
N LEU A 266 6.72 8.55 21.10
CA LEU A 266 7.46 7.37 21.61
C LEU A 266 8.94 7.68 21.81
N ARG A 267 9.58 8.41 20.88
CA ARG A 267 10.98 8.84 21.05
C ARG A 267 11.17 9.76 22.25
N LYS A 268 10.21 10.65 22.55
CA LYS A 268 10.26 11.48 23.75
C LYS A 268 10.16 10.64 25.03
N ILE A 269 9.26 9.66 25.05
CA ILE A 269 9.08 8.76 26.21
C ILE A 269 10.34 7.93 26.44
N ILE A 270 10.91 7.33 25.39
CA ILE A 270 12.15 6.53 25.48
C ILE A 270 13.29 7.37 26.03
N ARG A 271 13.54 8.56 25.47
CA ARG A 271 14.59 9.48 25.94
C ARG A 271 14.38 10.00 27.36
N TYR A 272 13.14 10.13 27.79
CA TYR A 272 12.84 10.54 29.16
C TYR A 272 13.24 9.44 30.15
N LYS A 273 12.95 8.18 29.83
CA LYS A 273 13.37 7.02 30.65
C LYS A 273 14.89 6.88 30.71
N GLU A 274 15.57 7.00 29.56
CA GLU A 274 17.05 6.95 29.47
C GLU A 274 17.77 8.05 30.28
N LYS A 275 17.07 9.11 30.71
CA LYS A 275 17.64 10.16 31.57
C LYS A 275 17.39 9.95 33.07
N GLN A 276 16.47 9.04 33.42
CA GLN A 276 16.12 8.72 34.81
C GLN A 276 16.92 7.51 35.33
N ASP A 277 17.39 6.66 34.42
CA ASP A 277 18.32 5.55 34.67
C ASP A 277 19.78 6.01 34.58
#